data_AF-A0A357TN95-F1
#
_entry.id   AF-A0A357TN95-F1
#
_cell.length_a   1.000
_cell.length_b   1.000
_cell.length_c   1.000
_cell.angle_alpha   90.00
_cell.angle_beta   90.00
_cell.angle_gamma   90.00
#
_symmetry.space_group_name_H-M   'P 1'
#
loop_
_entity.id
_entity.type
_entity.pdbx_description
1 polymer ?
#
loop_
_entity_poly.entity_id
_entity_poly.type
_entity_poly.pdbx_seq_one_letter_code
_entity_poly.pdbx_strand_id
1 'polypeptide(L)'
;MSVSTIFSYRLKDAWGFPLCKVSVSVGGSKSRVRYKIVNEKRHSRQLNDDVICEINAIMEAHPKIWTYDEFSLEVPSGLLDGVMNFFEFATLDGKSVHFFASNIGEVRDPDAHFSLSLSDRLNEENADREVIPIKAMEVVKTFDEIAAVLVKAGVPKEYFSLWPK
;
A
#
# COMPACT_ATOMS: atom_id res chain seq x y z
N MET A 1 -19.12 -19.26 1.98
CA MET A 1 -18.01 -18.65 1.23
C MET A 1 -17.11 -17.94 2.22
N SER A 2 -15.80 -18.21 2.19
CA SER A 2 -14.81 -17.47 2.99
C SER A 2 -14.76 -16.01 2.54
N VAL A 3 -14.43 -15.11 3.48
CA VAL A 3 -14.17 -13.71 3.18
C VAL A 3 -12.67 -13.58 2.91
N SER A 4 -12.30 -13.13 1.71
CA SER A 4 -10.92 -12.88 1.32
C SER A 4 -10.68 -11.38 1.25
N THR A 5 -9.62 -10.88 1.90
CA THR A 5 -9.18 -9.49 1.74
C THR A 5 -8.32 -9.42 0.48
N ILE A 6 -8.70 -8.59 -0.48
CA ILE A 6 -7.96 -8.44 -1.76
C ILE A 6 -7.04 -7.21 -1.76
N PHE A 7 -7.31 -6.28 -0.86
CA PHE A 7 -6.50 -5.08 -0.70
C PHE A 7 -6.56 -4.60 0.75
N SER A 8 -5.42 -4.26 1.34
CA SER A 8 -5.35 -3.63 2.64
C SER A 8 -4.19 -2.65 2.71
N TYR A 9 -4.48 -1.46 3.23
CA TYR A 9 -3.52 -0.40 3.47
C TYR A 9 -3.56 -0.01 4.94
N ARG A 10 -2.39 0.12 5.56
CA ARG A 10 -2.25 0.67 6.92
C ARG A 10 -1.15 1.72 6.94
N LEU A 11 -1.46 2.85 7.56
CA LEU A 11 -0.50 3.89 7.89
C LEU A 11 -0.30 3.90 9.40
N LYS A 12 0.96 3.97 9.83
CA LYS A 12 1.34 4.18 11.23
C LYS A 12 2.36 5.31 11.33
N ASP A 13 2.47 5.91 12.50
CA ASP A 13 3.62 6.78 12.79
C ASP A 13 4.89 5.94 12.97
N ALA A 14 6.03 6.62 13.15
CA ALA A 14 7.33 6.00 13.35
C ALA A 14 7.37 5.04 14.55
N TRP A 15 6.51 5.23 15.56
CA TRP A 15 6.45 4.39 16.78
C TRP A 15 5.45 3.24 16.66
N GLY A 16 4.85 3.07 15.47
CA GLY A 16 3.93 1.99 15.18
C GLY A 16 2.51 2.20 15.70
N PHE A 17 2.15 3.42 16.13
CA PHE A 17 0.77 3.75 16.45
C PHE A 17 -0.05 3.87 15.15
N PRO A 18 -1.23 3.22 15.07
CA PRO A 18 -2.06 3.25 13.87
C PRO A 18 -2.59 4.65 13.61
N LEU A 19 -2.45 5.13 12.38
CA LEU A 19 -2.99 6.42 11.91
C LEU A 19 -4.19 6.22 10.98
N CYS A 20 -4.06 5.32 10.00
CA CYS A 20 -5.11 5.02 9.04
C CYS A 20 -5.15 3.52 8.69
N LYS A 21 -6.33 3.00 8.37
CA LYS A 21 -6.49 1.67 7.80
C LYS A 21 -7.61 1.66 6.77
N VAL A 22 -7.36 1.04 5.62
CA VAL A 22 -8.34 0.70 4.59
C VAL A 22 -8.23 -0.79 4.28
N SER A 23 -9.35 -1.49 4.08
CA SER A 23 -9.35 -2.88 3.67
C SER A 23 -10.57 -3.20 2.79
N VAL A 24 -10.33 -3.85 1.66
CA VAL A 24 -11.37 -4.35 0.74
C VAL A 24 -11.46 -5.86 0.93
N SER A 25 -12.67 -6.34 1.23
CA SER A 25 -12.95 -7.75 1.42
C SER A 25 -14.04 -8.21 0.45
N VAL A 26 -13.79 -9.34 -0.21
CA VAL A 26 -14.69 -10.03 -1.14
C VAL A 26 -15.14 -11.34 -0.51
N GLY A 27 -16.41 -11.71 -0.70
CA GLY A 27 -16.98 -12.94 -0.14
C GLY A 27 -18.03 -12.70 0.95
N GLY A 28 -18.73 -13.78 1.31
CA GLY A 28 -19.99 -13.70 2.06
C GLY A 28 -21.17 -13.30 1.15
N SER A 29 -22.08 -12.47 1.65
CA SER A 29 -23.23 -11.99 0.88
C SER A 29 -22.93 -10.76 0.00
N LYS A 30 -21.90 -9.95 0.34
CA LYS A 30 -21.61 -8.65 -0.28
C LYS A 30 -20.16 -8.21 -0.08
N SER A 31 -19.47 -7.86 -1.16
CA SER A 31 -18.15 -7.21 -1.15
C SER A 31 -18.21 -5.85 -0.46
N ARG A 32 -17.16 -5.46 0.26
CA ARG A 32 -17.13 -4.20 1.01
C ARG A 32 -15.74 -3.63 1.20
N VAL A 33 -15.69 -2.31 1.36
CA VAL A 33 -14.53 -1.59 1.88
C VAL A 33 -14.81 -1.13 3.31
N ARG A 34 -13.82 -1.30 4.19
CA ARG A 34 -13.80 -0.76 5.56
C ARG A 34 -12.64 0.20 5.69
N TYR A 35 -12.86 1.35 6.30
CA TYR A 35 -11.83 2.36 6.47
C TYR A 35 -11.99 3.09 7.81
N LYS A 36 -10.87 3.54 8.38
CA LYS A 36 -10.80 4.19 9.70
C LYS A 36 -9.53 5.04 9.82
N ILE A 37 -9.66 6.26 10.34
CA ILE A 37 -8.58 7.06 10.91
C ILE A 37 -8.58 6.85 12.42
N VAL A 38 -7.42 6.93 13.05
CA VAL A 38 -7.29 6.81 14.51
C VAL A 38 -8.20 7.80 15.23
N ASN A 39 -8.79 7.39 16.35
CA ASN A 39 -9.78 8.16 17.12
C ASN A 39 -11.10 8.49 16.41
N GLU A 40 -11.30 8.07 15.16
CA GLU A 40 -12.58 8.19 14.46
C GLU A 40 -13.40 6.90 14.51
N LYS A 41 -14.69 7.01 14.14
CA LYS A 41 -15.56 5.84 13.97
C LYS A 41 -15.09 5.03 12.76
N ARG A 42 -15.26 3.71 12.83
CA ARG A 42 -15.01 2.83 11.68
C ARG A 42 -16.14 2.97 10.68
N HIS A 43 -15.79 3.22 9.43
CA HIS A 43 -16.74 3.28 8.31
C HIS A 43 -16.70 1.98 7.50
N SER A 44 -17.82 1.70 6.82
CA SER A 44 -17.96 0.54 5.93
C SER A 44 -18.89 0.91 4.79
N ARG A 45 -18.54 0.49 3.58
CA ARG A 45 -19.38 0.66 2.39
C ARG A 45 -19.43 -0.64 1.59
N GLN A 46 -20.61 -0.99 1.09
CA GLN A 46 -20.75 -2.08 0.14
C GLN A 46 -20.14 -1.65 -1.20
N LEU A 47 -19.37 -2.53 -1.81
CA LEU A 47 -18.86 -2.34 -3.16
C LEU A 47 -19.70 -3.17 -4.13
N ASN A 48 -19.90 -2.61 -5.31
CA ASN A 48 -20.51 -3.31 -6.44
C ASN A 48 -19.47 -4.20 -7.13
N ASP A 49 -19.93 -5.15 -7.94
CA ASP A 49 -19.05 -6.12 -8.58
C ASP A 49 -18.15 -5.50 -9.65
N ASP A 50 -18.59 -4.43 -10.32
CA ASP A 50 -17.78 -3.64 -11.27
C ASP A 50 -16.53 -3.03 -10.59
N VAL A 51 -16.69 -2.49 -9.38
CA VAL A 51 -15.57 -1.96 -8.57
C VAL A 51 -14.57 -3.07 -8.24
N ILE A 52 -15.05 -4.29 -7.92
CA ILE A 52 -14.17 -5.42 -7.63
C ILE A 52 -13.44 -5.90 -8.89
N CYS A 53 -14.13 -5.94 -10.03
CA CYS A 53 -13.51 -6.25 -11.32
C CYS A 53 -12.42 -5.24 -11.68
N GLU A 54 -12.63 -3.94 -11.47
CA GLU A 54 -11.63 -2.90 -11.76
C GLU A 54 -10.39 -3.03 -10.85
N ILE A 55 -10.58 -3.31 -9.55
CA ILE A 55 -9.47 -3.57 -8.63
C ILE A 55 -8.66 -4.80 -9.09
N ASN A 56 -9.32 -5.89 -9.47
CA ASN A 56 -8.62 -7.08 -9.97
C ASN A 56 -7.89 -6.82 -11.29
N ALA A 57 -8.48 -6.05 -12.20
CA ALA A 57 -7.83 -5.68 -13.46
C ALA A 57 -6.54 -4.86 -13.21
N ILE A 58 -6.54 -3.96 -12.22
CA ILE A 58 -5.34 -3.24 -11.79
C ILE A 58 -4.28 -4.24 -11.28
N MET A 59 -4.66 -5.18 -10.40
CA MET A 59 -3.74 -6.21 -9.89
C MET A 59 -3.09 -7.04 -11.00
N GLU A 60 -3.85 -7.38 -12.04
CA GLU A 60 -3.37 -8.12 -13.22
C GLU A 60 -2.44 -7.26 -14.11
N ALA A 61 -2.71 -5.94 -14.20
CA ALA A 61 -1.91 -4.99 -14.97
C ALA A 61 -0.54 -4.70 -14.35
N HIS A 62 -0.33 -5.02 -13.07
CA HIS A 62 0.94 -4.83 -12.34
C HIS A 62 1.60 -6.17 -11.96
N PRO A 63 2.01 -7.01 -12.94
CA PRO A 63 2.48 -8.37 -12.65
C PRO A 63 3.79 -8.41 -11.85
N LYS A 64 4.59 -7.34 -11.89
CA LYS A 64 5.91 -7.28 -11.25
C LYS A 64 5.85 -7.21 -9.72
N ILE A 65 4.83 -6.57 -9.14
CA ILE A 65 4.72 -6.47 -7.67
C ILE A 65 4.66 -7.86 -7.03
N TRP A 66 4.13 -8.86 -7.74
CA TRP A 66 4.06 -10.23 -7.26
C TRP A 66 5.41 -10.96 -7.18
N THR A 67 6.49 -10.36 -7.68
CA THR A 67 7.85 -10.92 -7.65
C THR A 67 8.70 -10.34 -6.53
N TYR A 68 8.16 -9.39 -5.78
CA TYR A 68 8.88 -8.66 -4.73
C TYR A 68 8.60 -9.28 -3.36
N ASP A 69 9.61 -9.22 -2.49
CA ASP A 69 9.50 -9.62 -1.10
C ASP A 69 9.11 -8.43 -0.20
N GLU A 70 8.63 -8.73 1.01
CA GLU A 70 8.08 -7.76 1.97
C GLU A 70 9.00 -6.58 2.28
N PHE A 71 10.30 -6.83 2.37
CA PHE A 71 11.33 -5.85 2.73
C PHE A 71 12.22 -5.44 1.54
N SER A 72 11.77 -5.71 0.32
CA SER A 72 12.58 -5.54 -0.90
C SER A 72 12.38 -4.20 -1.61
N LEU A 73 11.51 -3.33 -1.10
CA LEU A 73 11.28 -1.99 -1.64
C LEU A 73 12.44 -1.05 -1.30
N GLU A 74 12.81 -0.22 -2.26
CA GLU A 74 13.80 0.84 -2.08
C GLU A 74 13.32 1.84 -1.02
N VAL A 75 14.26 2.35 -0.22
CA VAL A 75 13.93 3.23 0.91
C VAL A 75 14.48 4.64 0.70
N PRO A 76 13.73 5.68 1.09
CA PRO A 76 14.23 7.06 1.08
C PRO A 76 15.49 7.19 1.95
N SER A 77 16.50 7.87 1.42
CA SER A 77 17.79 8.09 2.10
C SER A 77 17.67 9.21 3.14
N GLY A 78 18.26 9.02 4.33
CA GLY A 78 18.40 10.09 5.33
C GLY A 78 17.16 10.36 6.22
N LEU A 79 16.06 9.63 6.04
CA LEU A 79 14.84 9.80 6.85
C LEU A 79 14.72 8.68 7.90
N LEU A 80 15.08 8.99 9.15
CA LEU A 80 14.95 8.07 10.29
C LEU A 80 13.62 8.22 11.05
N ASP A 81 12.90 9.32 10.83
CA ASP A 81 11.60 9.62 11.45
C ASP A 81 10.52 9.74 10.37
N GLY A 82 9.24 9.65 10.75
CA GLY A 82 8.10 9.80 9.85
C GLY A 82 7.02 8.72 10.00
N VAL A 83 6.75 7.98 8.93
CA VAL A 83 5.62 7.03 8.87
C VAL A 83 6.00 5.67 8.32
N MET A 84 5.22 4.68 8.73
CA MET A 84 5.29 3.31 8.26
C MET A 84 4.05 2.98 7.40
N ASN A 85 4.28 2.58 6.15
CA ASN A 85 3.26 2.16 5.21
C ASN A 85 3.27 0.63 5.08
N PHE A 86 2.09 0.02 5.23
CA PHE A 86 1.89 -1.41 5.01
C PHE A 86 0.87 -1.61 3.92
N PHE A 87 1.24 -2.38 2.91
CA PHE A 87 0.36 -2.75 1.81
C PHE A 87 0.17 -4.26 1.79
N GLU A 88 -1.02 -4.67 1.42
CA GLU A 88 -1.38 -6.06 1.18
C GLU A 88 -2.22 -6.07 -0.08
N PHE A 89 -1.76 -6.84 -1.06
CA PHE A 89 -2.44 -7.07 -2.32
C PHE A 89 -2.70 -8.55 -2.44
N ALA A 90 -3.93 -8.94 -2.78
CA ALA A 90 -4.28 -10.33 -2.97
C ALA A 90 -5.31 -10.48 -4.09
N THR A 91 -5.18 -11.57 -4.81
CA THR A 91 -6.08 -11.97 -5.89
C THR A 91 -7.14 -12.93 -5.36
N LEU A 92 -8.23 -13.09 -6.11
CA LEU A 92 -9.34 -13.96 -5.72
C LEU A 92 -8.98 -15.46 -5.72
N ASP A 93 -7.97 -15.87 -6.49
CA ASP A 93 -7.43 -17.23 -6.54
C ASP A 93 -6.43 -17.53 -5.41
N GLY A 94 -6.13 -16.55 -4.54
CA GLY A 94 -5.40 -16.76 -3.28
C GLY A 94 -3.92 -16.38 -3.32
N LYS A 95 -3.41 -15.82 -4.42
CA LYS A 95 -2.08 -15.21 -4.44
C LYS A 95 -2.10 -13.93 -3.60
N SER A 96 -1.07 -13.70 -2.79
CA SER A 96 -0.96 -12.50 -1.96
C SER A 96 0.49 -12.04 -1.82
N VAL A 97 0.67 -10.74 -1.66
CA VAL A 97 1.94 -10.10 -1.30
C VAL A 97 1.70 -9.04 -0.24
N HIS A 98 2.68 -8.89 0.65
CA HIS A 98 2.70 -7.87 1.69
C HIS A 98 3.94 -7.02 1.50
N PHE A 99 3.82 -5.71 1.69
CA PHE A 99 4.96 -4.80 1.66
C PHE A 99 5.00 -3.94 2.90
N PHE A 100 6.22 -3.69 3.35
CA PHE A 100 6.55 -2.70 4.34
C PHE A 100 7.48 -1.65 3.71
N ALA A 101 7.18 -0.38 3.93
CA ALA A 101 8.06 0.72 3.59
C ALA A 101 7.93 1.84 4.61
N SER A 102 9.04 2.55 4.84
CA SER A 102 9.04 3.79 5.62
C SER A 102 9.07 4.97 4.68
N ASN A 103 8.23 5.98 4.93
CA ASN A 103 8.19 7.23 4.17
C ASN A 103 8.03 7.03 2.65
N ILE A 104 7.30 6.00 2.21
CA ILE A 104 7.20 5.65 0.78
C ILE A 104 6.55 6.77 -0.06
N GLY A 105 5.86 7.72 0.58
CA GLY A 105 5.31 8.89 -0.08
C GLY A 105 6.36 9.77 -0.78
N GLU A 106 7.63 9.68 -0.39
CA GLU A 106 8.76 10.37 -1.03
C GLU A 106 8.94 10.02 -2.50
N VAL A 107 8.39 8.89 -2.99
CA VAL A 107 8.51 8.54 -4.43
C VAL A 107 7.79 9.54 -5.36
N ARG A 108 6.99 10.43 -4.77
CA ARG A 108 6.28 11.51 -5.47
C ARG A 108 7.10 12.80 -5.54
N ASP A 109 8.16 12.93 -4.75
CA ASP A 109 9.08 14.05 -4.80
C ASP A 109 10.20 13.74 -5.82
N PRO A 110 10.34 14.51 -6.91
CA PRO A 110 11.39 14.29 -7.90
C PRO A 110 12.81 14.54 -7.35
N ASP A 111 12.95 15.26 -6.24
CA ASP A 111 14.22 15.59 -5.61
C ASP A 111 14.56 14.62 -4.46
N ALA A 112 13.69 13.65 -4.16
CA ALA A 112 13.95 12.66 -3.12
C ALA A 112 14.99 11.64 -3.55
N HIS A 113 15.95 11.38 -2.65
CA HIS A 113 17.00 10.41 -2.86
C HIS A 113 16.60 9.06 -2.25
N PHE A 114 16.89 7.98 -2.98
CA PHE A 114 16.55 6.63 -2.59
C PHE A 114 17.78 5.74 -2.57
N SER A 115 17.64 4.64 -1.87
CA SER A 115 18.69 3.66 -1.69
C SER A 115 18.12 2.26 -1.74
N LEU A 116 19.03 1.28 -1.78
CA LEU A 116 18.67 -0.12 -1.76
C LEU A 116 17.76 -0.47 -0.58
N SER A 117 17.00 -1.55 -0.74
CA SER A 117 16.02 -1.99 0.25
C SER A 117 16.68 -2.37 1.58
N LEU A 118 15.86 -2.48 2.63
CA LEU A 118 16.32 -2.94 3.95
C LEU A 118 17.00 -4.31 3.88
N SER A 119 16.52 -5.22 3.04
CA SER A 119 17.17 -6.53 2.81
C SER A 119 18.57 -6.41 2.22
N ASP A 120 18.75 -5.48 1.27
CA ASP A 120 19.96 -5.38 0.45
C ASP A 120 21.03 -4.50 1.12
N ARG A 121 20.61 -3.61 2.03
CA ARG A 121 21.44 -2.77 2.90
C ARG A 121 22.11 -3.52 4.05
N LEU A 122 21.78 -4.80 4.27
CA LEU A 122 22.50 -5.63 5.24
C LEU A 122 23.99 -5.83 4.88
N ASN A 123 24.38 -5.51 3.64
CA ASN A 123 25.78 -5.43 3.23
C ASN A 123 26.27 -3.97 3.32
N GLU A 124 27.30 -3.71 4.13
CA GLU A 124 27.83 -2.35 4.38
C GLU A 124 28.28 -1.63 3.10
N GLU A 125 28.76 -2.36 2.09
CA GLU A 125 29.14 -1.79 0.78
C GLU A 125 27.97 -1.14 0.03
N ASN A 126 26.74 -1.49 0.40
CA ASN A 126 25.50 -1.08 -0.28
C ASN A 126 24.69 -0.03 0.51
N ALA A 127 25.09 0.31 1.73
CA ALA A 127 24.29 1.11 2.66
C ALA A 127 23.94 2.51 2.11
N ASP A 128 24.89 3.13 1.40
CA ASP A 128 24.78 4.48 0.86
C ASP A 128 24.61 4.52 -0.66
N ARG A 129 24.39 3.36 -1.30
CA ARG A 129 24.22 3.31 -2.75
C ARG A 129 22.88 3.93 -3.14
N GLU A 130 22.97 5.03 -3.86
CA GLU A 130 21.80 5.70 -4.43
C GLU A 130 21.22 4.91 -5.61
N VAL A 131 19.89 4.82 -5.67
CA VAL A 131 19.15 4.09 -6.71
C VAL A 131 17.88 4.82 -7.11
N ILE A 132 17.39 4.51 -8.32
CA ILE A 132 16.04 4.88 -8.73
C ILE A 132 15.06 3.89 -8.08
N PRO A 133 14.01 4.35 -7.36
CA PRO A 133 13.16 3.49 -6.55
C PRO A 133 12.06 2.77 -7.36
N ILE A 134 12.47 1.93 -8.31
CA ILE A 134 11.55 1.30 -9.28
C ILE A 134 10.47 0.48 -8.59
N LYS A 135 10.81 -0.36 -7.60
CA LYS A 135 9.80 -1.23 -6.96
C LYS A 135 8.84 -0.40 -6.10
N ALA A 136 9.36 0.57 -5.35
CA ALA A 136 8.52 1.46 -4.55
C ALA A 136 7.57 2.29 -5.42
N MET A 137 8.04 2.80 -6.57
CA MET A 137 7.20 3.51 -7.55
C MET A 137 6.10 2.60 -8.11
N GLU A 138 6.40 1.35 -8.47
CA GLU A 138 5.41 0.40 -8.96
C GLU A 138 4.35 0.08 -7.90
N VAL A 139 4.75 -0.15 -6.64
CA VAL A 139 3.81 -0.39 -5.53
C VAL A 139 2.92 0.82 -5.27
N VAL A 140 3.48 2.03 -5.23
CA VAL A 140 2.71 3.27 -5.02
C VAL A 140 1.76 3.53 -6.19
N LYS A 141 2.18 3.25 -7.43
CA LYS A 141 1.30 3.36 -8.59
C LYS A 141 0.10 2.41 -8.51
N THR A 142 0.32 1.13 -8.19
CA THR A 142 -0.77 0.16 -7.98
C THR A 142 -1.72 0.62 -6.87
N PHE A 143 -1.17 1.09 -5.76
CA PHE A 143 -1.94 1.65 -4.65
C PHE A 143 -2.80 2.84 -5.10
N ASP A 144 -2.23 3.79 -5.85
CA ASP A 144 -2.91 5.00 -6.31
C ASP A 144 -4.04 4.71 -7.30
N GLU A 145 -3.86 3.75 -8.19
CA GLU A 145 -4.91 3.29 -9.10
C GLU A 145 -6.08 2.67 -8.32
N ILE A 146 -5.81 1.79 -7.34
CA ILE A 146 -6.85 1.21 -6.47
C ILE A 146 -7.54 2.29 -5.62
N ALA A 147 -6.76 3.22 -5.06
CA ALA A 147 -7.28 4.34 -4.30
C ALA A 147 -8.23 5.20 -5.15
N ALA A 148 -7.87 5.48 -6.41
CA ALA A 148 -8.72 6.22 -7.34
C ALA A 148 -10.06 5.51 -7.59
N VAL A 149 -10.05 4.19 -7.77
CA VAL A 149 -11.28 3.38 -7.91
C VAL A 149 -12.14 3.48 -6.65
N LEU A 150 -11.55 3.32 -5.46
CA LEU A 150 -12.28 3.39 -4.20
C LEU A 150 -12.82 4.80 -3.92
N VAL A 151 -12.11 5.86 -4.32
CA VAL A 151 -12.58 7.24 -4.22
C VAL A 151 -13.76 7.49 -5.15
N LYS A 152 -13.73 6.99 -6.39
CA LYS A 152 -14.90 7.04 -7.29
C LYS A 152 -16.09 6.26 -6.70
N ALA A 153 -15.82 5.15 -6.03
CA ALA A 153 -16.81 4.40 -5.25
C ALA A 153 -17.17 5.08 -3.90
N GLY A 154 -16.74 6.33 -3.68
CA GLY A 154 -17.07 7.24 -2.59
C GLY A 154 -16.47 6.90 -1.22
N VAL A 155 -15.29 6.29 -1.19
CA VAL A 155 -14.40 6.36 -0.03
C VAL A 155 -13.71 7.72 -0.02
N PRO A 156 -13.66 8.45 1.10
CA PRO A 156 -12.97 9.74 1.13
C PRO A 156 -11.47 9.61 0.84
N LYS A 157 -10.91 10.54 0.05
CA LYS A 157 -9.52 10.45 -0.45
C LYS A 157 -8.48 10.51 0.66
N GLU A 158 -8.81 11.13 1.78
CA GLU A 158 -7.94 11.28 2.94
C GLU A 158 -7.53 9.95 3.60
N TYR A 159 -8.30 8.87 3.38
CA TYR A 159 -7.94 7.54 3.88
C TYR A 159 -6.79 6.89 3.09
N PHE A 160 -6.37 7.50 1.97
CA PHE A 160 -5.29 7.02 1.10
C PHE A 160 -4.03 7.90 1.13
N SER A 161 -3.90 8.77 2.14
CA SER A 161 -2.65 9.52 2.34
C SER A 161 -1.50 8.57 2.69
N LEU A 162 -0.34 8.80 2.07
CA LEU A 162 0.92 8.13 2.42
C LEU A 162 1.65 8.81 3.59
N TRP A 163 1.16 9.98 4.03
CA TRP A 163 1.69 10.82 5.09
C TRP A 163 0.63 11.10 6.17
N PRO A 164 1.02 11.49 7.40
CA PRO A 164 0.08 12.03 8.37
C PRO A 164 -0.52 13.35 7.85
N LYS A 165 -1.70 13.71 8.33
CA LYS A 165 -2.28 15.04 8.11
C LYS A 165 -1.68 16.06 9.07
#